data_AF-A0ABD6E6U0-F1
#
_entry.id   AF-A0ABD6E6U0-F1
#
_cell.length_a   1.000
_cell.length_b   1.000
_cell.length_c   1.000
_cell.angle_alpha   90.00
_cell.angle_beta   90.00
_cell.angle_gamma   90.00
#
_symmetry.space_group_name_H-M   'P 1'
#
loop_
_entity.id
_entity.type
_entity.pdbx_description
1 polymer ?
#
loop_
_entity_poly.entity_id
_entity_poly.type
_entity_poly.pdbx_seq_one_letter_code
_entity_poly.pdbx_strand_id
1 'polypeptide(L)' 'MTTFLAAPLKSTTDVDLAKPFKAYIESVFSSCDNTGSEITEAVNELNKLRNKACVQPLDKQQTSLDILTR' A
#
# COMPACT_ATOMS: atom_id res chain seq x y z
N MET A 1 -3.95 4.99 -39.23
CA MET A 1 -3.06 4.51 -38.15
C MET A 1 -3.50 5.20 -36.87
N THR A 2 -4.11 4.47 -35.94
CA THR A 2 -4.60 5.04 -34.69
C THR A 2 -3.49 4.98 -33.64
N THR A 3 -2.81 6.10 -33.47
CA THR A 3 -1.78 6.26 -32.43
C THR A 3 -2.46 6.78 -31.18
N PHE A 4 -2.62 5.93 -30.17
CA PHE A 4 -3.10 6.37 -28.86
C PHE A 4 -1.92 6.83 -28.01
N LEU A 5 -2.13 7.93 -27.29
CA LEU A 5 -1.19 8.43 -26.29
C LEU A 5 -1.33 7.58 -25.01
N ALA A 6 -0.21 7.11 -24.48
CA ALA A 6 -0.15 6.43 -23.19
C ALA A 6 0.95 7.06 -22.34
N ALA A 7 0.72 7.17 -21.04
CA ALA A 7 1.69 7.69 -20.09
C ALA A 7 2.44 6.53 -19.40
N PRO A 8 3.75 6.66 -19.16
CA PRO A 8 4.52 5.70 -18.37
C PRO A 8 4.14 5.80 -16.88
N LEU A 9 4.29 4.68 -16.16
CA LEU A 9 4.14 4.68 -14.70
C LEU A 9 5.32 5.39 -14.03
N LYS A 10 5.05 6.07 -12.92
CA LYS A 10 6.08 6.69 -12.09
C LYS A 10 6.80 5.62 -11.27
N SER A 11 8.12 5.71 -11.17
CA SER A 11 8.89 4.88 -10.24
C SER A 11 8.81 5.43 -8.82
N THR A 12 8.86 4.55 -7.84
CA THR A 12 8.93 4.90 -6.42
C THR A 12 9.90 3.97 -5.70
N THR A 13 10.46 4.43 -4.59
CA THR A 13 11.33 3.63 -3.73
C THR A 13 10.51 2.82 -2.74
N ASP A 14 11.09 1.73 -2.22
CA ASP A 14 10.49 1.00 -1.11
C ASP A 14 10.46 1.90 0.15
N VAL A 15 9.33 1.90 0.85
CA VAL A 15 9.09 2.75 2.03
C VAL A 15 8.33 1.91 3.04
N ASP A 16 8.82 1.92 4.28
CA ASP A 16 8.18 1.27 5.40
C ASP A 16 7.06 2.17 5.96
N LEU A 17 5.82 1.91 5.55
CA LEU A 17 4.65 2.59 6.10
C LEU A 17 4.25 2.02 7.46
N ALA A 18 4.65 0.80 7.79
CA ALA A 18 4.13 0.11 8.97
C ALA A 18 4.61 0.75 10.27
N LYS A 19 5.89 1.14 10.35
CA LYS A 19 6.46 1.80 11.54
C LYS A 19 5.77 3.11 11.93
N PRO A 20 5.64 4.12 11.05
CA PRO A 20 5.02 5.39 11.42
C PRO A 20 3.55 5.24 11.78
N PHE A 21 2.81 4.35 11.10
CA PHE A 21 1.41 4.11 11.43
C PHE A 21 1.23 3.41 12.78
N LYS A 22 2.04 2.40 13.10
CA LYS A 22 1.99 1.73 14.41
C LYS A 22 2.30 2.71 15.54
N ALA A 23 3.37 3.49 15.40
CA ALA A 23 3.75 4.49 16.41
C ALA A 23 2.64 5.52 16.65
N TYR A 24 1.97 5.98 15.58
CA TYR A 24 0.86 6.91 15.69
C TYR A 24 -0.36 6.26 16.38
N ILE A 25 -0.70 5.03 16.01
CA ILE A 25 -1.85 4.32 16.57
C ILE A 25 -1.64 4.04 18.06
N GLU A 26 -0.45 3.58 18.45
CA GLU A 26 -0.08 3.38 19.87
C GLU A 26 -0.19 4.68 20.68
N SER A 27 0.19 5.81 20.07
CA SER A 27 0.06 7.13 20.68
C SER A 27 -1.39 7.60 20.86
N VAL A 28 -2.31 7.17 20.00
CA VAL A 28 -3.71 7.63 20.02
C VAL A 28 -4.62 6.67 20.81
N PHE A 29 -4.34 5.37 20.75
CA PHE A 29 -5.20 4.30 21.28
C PHE A 29 -4.59 3.59 22.49
N SER A 30 -3.75 4.27 23.28
CA SER A 30 -2.96 3.72 24.40
C SER A 30 -3.77 3.00 25.49
N SER A 31 -5.11 3.01 25.43
CA SER A 31 -6.02 2.35 26.39
C SER A 31 -6.88 1.24 25.78
N CYS A 32 -6.69 0.85 24.52
CA CYS A 32 -7.50 -0.16 23.85
C CYS A 32 -6.75 -1.50 23.70
N ASP A 33 -6.73 -2.29 24.77
CA ASP A 33 -5.97 -3.56 24.87
C ASP A 33 -6.36 -4.63 23.83
N ASN A 34 -7.59 -4.60 23.30
CA ASN A 34 -8.11 -5.67 22.44
C ASN A 34 -7.97 -5.42 20.93
N THR A 35 -7.67 -4.19 20.48
CA THR A 35 -7.63 -3.85 19.03
C THR A 35 -6.22 -3.71 18.47
N GLY A 36 -5.18 -3.65 19.32
CA GLY A 36 -3.80 -3.41 18.89
C GLY A 36 -3.25 -4.47 17.92
N SER A 37 -3.60 -5.74 18.10
CA SER A 37 -3.14 -6.84 17.23
C SER A 37 -3.75 -6.75 15.83
N GLU A 38 -5.07 -6.58 15.74
CA GLU A 38 -5.81 -6.48 14.47
C GLU A 38 -5.36 -5.25 13.66
N ILE A 39 -5.15 -4.13 14.35
CA ILE A 39 -4.67 -2.89 13.71
C ILE A 39 -3.23 -3.05 13.22
N THR A 40 -2.37 -3.68 14.02
CA THR A 40 -0.98 -3.96 13.63
C THR A 40 -0.92 -4.85 12.39
N GLU A 41 -1.79 -5.86 12.31
CA GLU A 41 -1.92 -6.74 11.15
C GLU A 41 -2.43 -5.99 9.92
N ALA A 42 -3.48 -5.18 10.07
CA ALA A 42 -4.01 -4.34 8.98
C ALA A 42 -2.96 -3.37 8.42
N VAL A 43 -2.15 -2.75 9.28
CA VAL A 43 -1.05 -1.85 8.88
C VAL A 43 0.06 -2.62 8.15
N ASN A 44 0.34 -3.86 8.56
CA ASN A 44 1.30 -4.71 7.85
C ASN A 44 0.78 -5.11 6.46
N GLU A 45 -0.50 -5.47 6.34
CA GLU A 45 -1.13 -5.79 5.05
C GLU A 45 -1.16 -4.56 4.12
N LEU A 46 -1.40 -3.36 4.65
CA LEU A 46 -1.32 -2.12 3.87
C LEU A 46 0.08 -1.91 3.31
N ASN A 47 1.12 -2.14 4.11
CA ASN A 47 2.50 -2.03 3.64
C ASN A 47 2.82 -3.04 2.53
N LYS A 48 2.31 -4.27 2.64
CA LYS A 48 2.42 -5.28 1.57
C LYS A 48 1.67 -4.87 0.31
N LEU A 49 0.46 -4.32 0.44
CA LEU A 49 -0.36 -3.86 -0.68
C LEU A 49 0.36 -2.76 -1.46
N ARG A 50 0.91 -1.75 -0.78
CA ARG A 50 1.69 -0.67 -1.40
C ARG A 50 2.87 -1.23 -2.19
N ASN A 51 3.58 -2.20 -1.64
CA ASN A 51 4.73 -2.78 -2.32
C ASN A 51 4.34 -3.57 -3.58
N LYS A 52 3.20 -4.28 -3.55
CA LYS A 52 2.63 -4.90 -4.75
C LYS A 52 2.16 -3.88 -5.79
N ALA A 53 1.53 -2.79 -5.36
CA ALA A 53 0.92 -1.80 -6.24
C ALA A 53 1.90 -0.84 -6.89
N CYS A 54 3.02 -0.51 -6.22
CA CYS A 54 3.88 0.59 -6.65
C CYS A 54 5.35 0.21 -6.85
N VAL A 55 5.85 -0.85 -6.20
CA VAL A 55 7.28 -1.21 -6.23
C VAL A 55 7.54 -2.34 -7.24
N GLN A 56 6.59 -3.26 -7.40
CA GLN A 56 6.69 -4.32 -8.41
C GLN A 56 6.34 -3.78 -9.80
N PRO A 57 6.94 -4.32 -10.88
CA PRO A 57 6.54 -3.98 -12.23
C PRO A 57 5.09 -4.47 -12.50
N LEU A 58 4.21 -3.53 -12.82
CA LEU A 58 2.81 -3.83 -13.15
C LEU A 58 2.70 -4.23 -14.63
N ASP A 59 2.02 -5.33 -14.90
CA ASP A 59 1.62 -5.69 -16.24
C ASP A 59 0.36 -4.94 -16.68
N LYS A 60 0.09 -4.90 -17.98
CA LYS A 60 -1.07 -4.18 -18.54
C LYS A 60 -2.35 -5.00 -18.45
N GLN A 61 -2.56 -5.70 -17.33
CA GLN A 61 -3.75 -6.50 -17.06
C GLN A 61 -4.68 -5.81 -16.06
N GLN A 62 -5.96 -6.14 -16.14
CA GLN A 62 -6.98 -5.59 -15.23
C GLN A 62 -6.63 -5.90 -13.77
N THR A 63 -6.10 -7.08 -13.47
CA THR A 63 -5.70 -7.48 -12.11
C THR A 63 -4.68 -6.53 -11.49
N SER A 64 -3.70 -6.07 -12.26
CA SER A 64 -2.70 -5.10 -11.79
C SER A 64 -3.29 -3.71 -11.60
N LEU A 65 -4.25 -3.32 -12.45
CA LEU A 65 -5.00 -2.09 -12.26
C LEU A 65 -5.86 -2.15 -11.00
N ASP A 66 -6.54 -3.28 -10.75
CA ASP A 66 -7.38 -3.48 -9.57
C ASP A 66 -6.56 -3.35 -8.28
N ILE A 67 -5.34 -3.89 -8.25
CA ILE A 67 -4.41 -3.75 -7.11
C ILE A 67 -4.03 -2.29 -6.88
N LEU A 68 -3.85 -1.50 -7.94
CA LEU A 68 -3.51 -0.08 -7.84
C LEU A 68 -4.68 0.79 -7.39
N THR A 69 -5.92 0.38 -7.70
CA THR A 69 -7.15 1.13 -7.36
C THR A 69 -7.86 0.69 -6.07
N ARG A 70 -7.37 -0.37 -5.43
CA ARG A 70 -7.92 -0.93 -4.18
C ARG A 70 -7.58 -0.07 -2.97
#